data_AF-A0A2X1ZXY9-F1
#
_entry.id   AF-A0A2X1ZXY9-F1
#
_cell.length_a   1.000
_cell.length_b   1.000
_cell.length_c   1.000
_cell.angle_alpha   90.00
_cell.angle_beta   90.00
_cell.angle_gamma   90.00
#
_symmetry.space_group_name_H-M   'P 1'
#
loop_
_entity.id
_entity.type
_entity.pdbx_description
1 polymer ?
#
loop_
_entity_poly.entity_id
_entity_poly.type
_entity_poly.pdbx_seq_one_letter_code
_entity_poly.pdbx_strand_id
1 'polypeptide(L)'
;MEYLLKRISYLRGLCDGYDLDTTTNEGKIISELVDILSDVIDEMRESREEIEDYVDIIEEDLADLEDYVYENDDIEFDLYDDDFDFDDLEIYDEDEEEAEEE
;
A
#
# COMPACT_ATOMS: atom_id res chain seq x y z
N MET A 1 -4.31 -5.64 8.96
CA MET A 1 -5.78 -5.41 9.04
C MET A 1 -6.47 -6.09 10.23
N GLU A 2 -5.83 -7.07 10.90
CA GLU A 2 -6.44 -7.80 12.03
C GLU A 2 -6.87 -6.91 13.22
N TYR A 3 -6.15 -5.81 13.50
CA TYR A 3 -6.54 -4.83 14.53
C TYR A 3 -7.86 -4.13 14.22
N LEU A 4 -8.10 -3.74 12.96
CA LEU A 4 -9.34 -3.10 12.52
C LEU A 4 -10.52 -4.08 12.61
N LEU A 5 -10.34 -5.33 12.14
CA LEU A 5 -11.32 -6.41 12.32
C LEU A 5 -11.68 -6.64 13.79
N LYS A 6 -10.69 -6.64 14.70
CA LYS A 6 -10.94 -6.74 16.15
C LYS A 6 -11.76 -5.56 16.68
N ARG A 7 -11.49 -4.34 16.21
CA ARG A 7 -12.26 -3.15 16.60
C ARG A 7 -13.69 -3.15 16.04
N ILE A 8 -13.89 -3.59 14.80
CA ILE A 8 -15.21 -3.74 14.19
C ILE A 8 -16.01 -4.83 14.94
N SER A 9 -15.37 -5.95 15.26
CA SER A 9 -15.97 -7.02 16.07
C SER A 9 -16.37 -6.54 17.47
N TYR A 10 -15.52 -5.71 18.09
CA TYR A 10 -15.84 -5.07 19.37
C TYR A 10 -17.02 -4.10 19.25
N LEU A 11 -17.07 -3.29 18.17
CA LEU A 11 -18.18 -2.37 17.90
C LEU A 11 -19.50 -3.13 17.68
N ARG A 12 -19.47 -4.24 16.94
CA ARG A 12 -20.61 -5.14 16.76
C ARG A 12 -21.11 -5.69 18.10
N GLY A 13 -20.19 -6.16 18.94
CA GLY A 13 -20.54 -6.60 20.30
C GLY A 13 -21.10 -5.49 21.19
N LEU A 14 -20.65 -4.24 21.02
CA LEU A 14 -21.25 -3.09 21.70
C LEU A 14 -22.66 -2.80 21.21
N CYS A 15 -22.90 -2.86 19.89
CA CYS A 15 -24.25 -2.71 19.31
C CYS A 15 -25.21 -3.78 19.85
N ASP A 16 -24.78 -5.04 19.91
CA ASP A 16 -25.57 -6.14 20.48
C ASP A 16 -25.81 -5.97 21.99
N GLY A 17 -24.80 -5.49 22.73
CA GLY A 17 -24.88 -5.32 24.19
C GLY A 17 -25.70 -4.11 24.64
N TYR A 18 -25.85 -3.08 23.79
CA TYR A 18 -26.69 -1.91 24.06
C TYR A 18 -28.16 -2.12 23.67
N ASP A 19 -28.51 -3.33 23.21
CA ASP A 19 -29.83 -3.68 22.68
C ASP A 19 -30.25 -2.70 21.58
N LEU A 20 -29.34 -2.48 20.62
CA LEU A 20 -29.55 -1.54 19.53
C LEU A 20 -30.85 -1.89 18.79
N ASP A 21 -31.83 -0.99 18.87
CA ASP A 21 -33.10 -1.16 18.18
C ASP A 21 -32.94 -0.94 16.68
N THR A 22 -32.66 -2.03 15.96
CA THR A 22 -32.56 -2.09 14.50
C THR A 22 -33.88 -1.83 13.77
N THR A 23 -34.98 -1.53 14.48
CA THR A 23 -36.22 -1.07 13.87
C THR A 23 -36.25 0.44 13.66
N THR A 24 -35.48 1.19 14.46
CA THR A 24 -35.28 2.63 14.32
C THR A 24 -34.42 2.97 13.10
N ASN A 25 -34.53 4.20 12.59
CA ASN A 25 -33.72 4.63 11.46
C ASN A 25 -32.24 4.66 11.83
N GLU A 26 -31.92 5.16 13.02
CA GLU A 26 -30.57 5.24 13.57
C GLU A 26 -29.96 3.85 13.76
N GLY A 27 -30.71 2.89 14.32
CA GLY A 27 -30.24 1.51 14.52
C GLY A 27 -29.94 0.79 13.21
N LYS A 28 -30.78 1.00 12.18
CA LYS A 28 -30.52 0.46 10.83
C LYS A 28 -29.25 1.05 10.22
N ILE A 29 -29.10 2.37 10.30
CA ILE A 29 -27.91 3.05 9.75
C ILE A 29 -26.64 2.56 10.43
N ILE A 30 -26.65 2.43 11.77
CA ILE A 30 -25.48 1.96 12.52
C ILE A 30 -25.15 0.51 12.18
N SER A 31 -26.16 -0.37 12.11
CA SER A 31 -25.96 -1.78 11.73
C SER A 31 -25.33 -1.89 10.34
N GLU A 32 -25.92 -1.19 9.36
CA GLU A 32 -25.43 -1.23 7.98
C GLU A 32 -24.01 -0.67 7.87
N LEU A 33 -23.69 0.38 8.64
CA LEU A 33 -22.36 0.96 8.66
C LEU A 33 -21.32 -0.01 9.23
N VAL A 34 -21.65 -0.79 10.25
CA VAL A 34 -20.76 -1.82 10.81
C VAL A 34 -20.51 -2.94 9.79
N ASP A 35 -21.54 -3.36 9.07
CA ASP A 35 -21.41 -4.40 8.04
C ASP A 35 -20.59 -3.89 6.84
N ILE A 36 -20.88 -2.69 6.30
CA ILE A 36 -20.08 -2.06 5.23
C ILE A 36 -18.61 -1.89 5.65
N LEU A 37 -18.34 -1.47 6.88
CA LEU A 37 -16.96 -1.36 7.37
C LEU A 37 -16.24 -2.72 7.40
N SER A 38 -16.97 -3.81 7.65
CA SER A 38 -16.40 -5.16 7.62
C SER A 38 -16.03 -5.52 6.19
N ASP A 39 -16.96 -5.33 5.25
CA ASP A 39 -16.77 -5.63 3.83
C ASP A 39 -15.60 -4.84 3.22
N VAL A 40 -15.50 -3.54 3.51
CA VAL A 40 -14.39 -2.70 3.04
C VAL A 40 -13.03 -3.19 3.56
N ILE A 41 -12.96 -3.66 4.81
CA ILE A 41 -11.70 -4.17 5.35
C ILE A 41 -11.33 -5.49 4.68
N ASP A 42 -12.30 -6.35 4.37
CA ASP A 42 -12.04 -7.61 3.68
C ASP A 42 -11.63 -7.39 2.23
N GLU A 43 -12.26 -6.47 1.50
CA GLU A 43 -11.84 -6.06 0.15
C GLU A 43 -10.43 -5.46 0.14
N MET A 44 -10.11 -4.60 1.13
CA MET A 44 -8.75 -4.08 1.28
C MET A 44 -7.71 -5.15 1.59
N ARG A 45 -8.10 -6.27 2.24
CA ARG A 45 -7.20 -7.40 2.47
C ARG A 45 -6.88 -8.13 1.18
N GLU A 46 -7.91 -8.45 0.40
CA GLU A 46 -7.76 -9.10 -0.89
C GLU A 46 -6.90 -8.27 -1.84
N SER A 47 -7.20 -6.97 -1.99
CA SER A 47 -6.40 -6.07 -2.82
C SER A 47 -4.94 -5.97 -2.35
N ARG A 48 -4.69 -6.02 -1.03
CA ARG A 48 -3.33 -6.02 -0.51
C ARG A 48 -2.60 -7.32 -0.84
N GLU A 49 -3.26 -8.47 -0.70
CA GLU A 49 -2.70 -9.78 -1.05
C GLU A 49 -2.33 -9.82 -2.54
N GLU A 50 -3.20 -9.32 -3.43
CA GLU A 50 -2.89 -9.20 -4.86
C GLU A 50 -1.66 -8.31 -5.12
N ILE A 51 -1.54 -7.17 -4.42
CA ILE A 51 -0.37 -6.30 -4.55
C ILE A 51 0.90 -6.99 -4.07
N GLU A 52 0.85 -7.74 -2.97
CA GLU A 52 1.98 -8.53 -2.49
C GLU A 52 2.41 -9.55 -3.55
N ASP A 53 1.46 -10.25 -4.20
CA ASP A 53 1.76 -11.16 -5.32
C ASP A 53 2.42 -10.44 -6.52
N TYR A 54 1.95 -9.24 -6.90
CA TYR A 54 2.58 -8.47 -7.97
C TYR A 54 3.98 -7.99 -7.62
N VAL A 55 4.22 -7.62 -6.36
CA VAL A 55 5.55 -7.22 -5.88
C VAL A 55 6.50 -8.42 -5.95
N ASP A 56 6.07 -9.59 -5.51
CA ASP A 56 6.88 -10.82 -5.59
C ASP A 56 7.27 -11.15 -7.05
N ILE A 57 6.34 -10.99 -8.01
CA ILE A 57 6.63 -11.17 -9.44
C ILE A 57 7.68 -10.15 -9.93
N ILE A 58 7.55 -8.87 -9.53
CA ILE A 58 8.51 -7.84 -9.92
C ILE A 58 9.89 -8.13 -9.33
N GLU A 59 9.95 -8.60 -8.08
CA GLU A 59 11.22 -9.02 -7.45
C GLU A 59 11.86 -10.20 -8.20
N GLU A 60 11.08 -11.20 -8.62
CA GLU A 60 11.55 -12.34 -9.43
C GLU A 60 12.07 -11.88 -10.80
N ASP A 61 11.28 -11.08 -11.53
CA ASP A 61 11.66 -10.55 -12.84
C ASP A 61 12.93 -9.66 -12.75
N LEU A 62 13.06 -8.88 -11.67
CA LEU A 62 14.24 -8.04 -11.45
C LEU A 62 15.47 -8.89 -11.13
N ALA A 63 15.35 -9.93 -10.32
CA ALA A 63 16.44 -10.85 -10.03
C ALA A 63 16.95 -11.54 -11.31
N ASP A 64 16.04 -12.01 -12.16
CA ASP A 64 16.40 -12.60 -13.46
C ASP A 64 17.14 -11.59 -14.37
N LEU A 65 16.75 -10.32 -14.34
CA LEU A 65 17.42 -9.25 -15.08
C LEU A 65 18.80 -8.95 -14.49
N GLU A 66 18.91 -8.87 -13.17
CA GLU A 66 20.18 -8.65 -12.45
C GLU A 66 21.17 -9.77 -12.78
N ASP A 67 20.74 -11.03 -12.76
CA ASP A 67 21.58 -12.16 -13.15
C ASP A 67 22.02 -12.03 -14.62
N TYR A 68 21.10 -11.69 -15.53
CA TYR A 68 21.43 -11.51 -16.95
C TYR A 68 22.44 -10.38 -17.21
N VAL A 69 22.32 -9.25 -16.48
CA VAL A 69 23.15 -8.06 -16.68
C VAL A 69 24.47 -8.15 -15.92
N TYR A 70 24.47 -8.68 -14.69
CA TYR A 70 25.60 -8.64 -13.77
C TYR A 70 26.41 -9.95 -13.70
N GLU A 71 25.84 -11.13 -13.99
CA GLU A 71 26.62 -12.39 -14.05
C GLU A 71 27.39 -12.55 -15.38
N ASN A 72 27.12 -11.70 -16.36
CA ASN A 72 27.87 -11.68 -17.62
C ASN A 72 29.12 -10.79 -17.44
N ASP A 73 30.16 -11.35 -16.79
CA ASP A 73 31.48 -10.72 -16.58
C ASP A 73 32.16 -10.20 -17.88
N ASP A 74 31.63 -10.56 -19.06
CA ASP A 74 32.09 -10.10 -20.39
C ASP A 74 31.39 -8.81 -20.88
N ILE A 75 30.37 -8.32 -20.18
CA ILE A 75 29.80 -6.99 -20.43
C ILE A 75 30.51 -6.03 -19.48
N GLU A 76 31.71 -5.59 -19.88
CA GLU A 76 32.27 -4.33 -19.39
C GLU A 76 31.29 -3.22 -19.78
N PHE A 77 30.30 -2.96 -18.93
CA PHE A 77 29.62 -1.68 -18.94
C PHE A 77 30.71 -0.70 -18.52
N ASP A 78 31.35 -0.07 -19.50
CA ASP A 78 32.27 1.03 -19.32
C ASP A 78 31.45 2.18 -18.71
N LEU A 79 31.16 2.07 -17.41
CA LEU A 79 30.59 3.12 -16.55
C LEU A 79 31.56 4.32 -16.43
N TYR A 80 32.68 4.25 -17.14
CA TYR A 80 33.69 5.27 -17.34
C TYR A 80 33.72 5.75 -18.81
N ASP A 81 32.59 5.79 -19.51
CA ASP A 81 32.47 6.85 -20.52
C ASP A 81 32.39 8.16 -19.71
N ASP A 82 33.54 8.83 -19.61
CA ASP A 82 33.81 10.10 -18.89
C ASP A 82 32.89 11.27 -19.34
N ASP A 83 31.90 10.98 -20.19
CA ASP A 83 30.87 11.88 -20.71
C ASP A 83 29.48 11.67 -20.05
N PHE A 84 29.33 10.71 -19.11
CA PHE A 84 28.10 10.60 -18.32
C PHE A 84 28.11 11.65 -17.18
N ASP A 85 27.79 12.89 -17.55
CA ASP A 85 27.65 14.02 -16.62
C ASP A 85 26.47 13.74 -15.68
N PHE A 86 26.77 13.30 -14.45
CA PHE A 86 25.78 13.06 -13.40
C PHE A 86 24.99 14.34 -13.05
N ASP A 87 25.49 15.50 -13.47
CA ASP A 87 24.84 16.81 -13.37
C ASP A 87 23.60 16.95 -14.28
N ASP A 88 23.41 16.09 -15.28
CA ASP A 88 22.24 16.12 -16.20
C ASP A 88 21.09 15.18 -15.74
N LEU A 89 21.32 14.39 -14.68
CA LEU A 89 20.23 13.77 -13.92
C LEU A 89 19.66 14.83 -12.97
N GLU A 90 18.75 15.68 -13.49
CA GLU A 90 17.73 16.34 -12.67
C GLU A 90 16.80 15.25 -12.11
N ILE A 91 17.31 14.48 -11.13
CA ILE A 91 16.46 13.84 -10.13
C ILE A 91 15.79 15.03 -9.44
N TYR A 92 14.53 15.25 -9.78
CA TYR A 92 13.68 16.17 -9.05
C TYR A 92 13.68 15.72 -7.58
N ASP A 93 14.53 16.36 -6.77
CA ASP A 93 14.40 16.38 -5.33
C ASP A 93 13.08 17.12 -5.04
N GLU A 94 11.98 16.37 -4.99
CA GLU A 94 10.66 16.87 -4.60
C GLU A 94 10.58 17.05 -3.06
N ASP A 95 11.65 17.60 -2.47
CA ASP A 95 11.80 17.79 -1.02
C ASP A 95 12.50 19.13 -0.67
N GLU A 96 12.13 20.23 -1.35
CA GLU A 96 12.33 21.59 -0.81
C GLU A 96 10.98 22.26 -0.50
N GLU A 97 10.40 21.87 0.64
CA GLU A 97 9.54 22.77 1.41
C GLU A 97 10.40 23.94 1.95
N GLU A 98 10.42 25.08 1.26
CA GLU A 98 10.69 26.36 1.92
C GLU A 98 9.39 27.13 2.12
N ALA A 99 8.97 27.14 3.37
CA ALA A 99 8.09 28.15 3.93
C ALA A 99 8.77 29.53 3.81
N GLU A 100 8.17 30.44 3.04
CA GLU A 100 8.38 31.87 3.27
C GLU A 100 7.04 32.57 3.50
N GLU A 101 6.89 32.98 4.76
CA GLU A 101 6.02 34.06 5.20
C GLU A 101 6.42 35.38 4.51
N GLU A 102 5.47 36.05 3.85
CA GLU A 102 5.24 37.50 4.03
C GLU A 102 3.79 37.89 3.65
#